data_AF-A0A835HVT9-F1
#
_entry.id   AF-A0A835HVT9-F1
#
_cell.length_a   1.000
_cell.length_b   1.000
_cell.length_c   1.000
_cell.angle_alpha   90.00
_cell.angle_beta   90.00
_cell.angle_gamma   90.00
#
_symmetry.space_group_name_H-M   'P 1'
#
loop_
_entity.id
_entity.type
_entity.pdbx_description
1 polymer ?
#
loop_
_entity_poly.entity_id
_entity_poly.type
_entity_poly.pdbx_seq_one_letter_code
_entity_poly.pdbx_strand_id
1 'polypeptide(L)'
;MGDMKSQLLFCWDQSHCSTTGFYTVKNNAKPLMLKELVKLWDKVDQNLPWEKREYNELNSLLVDDSPYKALLNPAHTAIFPTSYYFCNKNDNSLGHRGDIKMYLEGLATLDNVQKYIQQHLFGQPAIAESHPCWQHYSQVINSRSQAPSVRGL
;
A
#
# COMPACT_ATOMS: atom_id res chain seq x y z
N MET A 1 12.14 14.66 -0.77
CA MET A 1 12.08 14.46 -2.23
C MET A 1 13.00 15.51 -2.84
N GLY A 2 14.13 15.09 -3.43
CA GLY A 2 15.08 16.00 -4.07
C GLY A 2 14.58 16.51 -5.42
N ASP A 3 15.48 16.65 -6.39
CA ASP A 3 15.20 17.28 -7.69
C ASP A 3 14.10 16.58 -8.51
N MET A 4 13.83 15.30 -8.27
CA MET A 4 12.76 14.54 -8.95
C MET A 4 11.35 14.79 -8.38
N LYS A 5 11.17 15.63 -7.36
CA LYS A 5 9.86 15.90 -6.77
C LYS A 5 8.83 16.39 -7.80
N SER A 6 9.25 17.20 -8.76
CA SER A 6 8.40 17.74 -9.82
C SER A 6 7.91 16.70 -10.84
N GLN A 7 8.50 15.50 -10.85
CA GLN A 7 8.10 14.40 -11.72
C GLN A 7 7.00 13.52 -11.11
N LEU A 8 6.65 13.75 -9.83
CA LEU A 8 5.54 13.05 -9.19
C LEU A 8 4.21 13.57 -9.73
N LEU A 9 3.32 12.66 -10.11
CA LEU A 9 1.97 13.02 -10.61
C LEU A 9 1.14 13.77 -9.56
N PHE A 10 1.30 13.41 -8.28
CA PHE A 10 0.62 14.02 -7.14
C PHE A 10 1.34 13.66 -5.83
N CYS A 11 0.93 14.28 -4.73
CA CYS A 11 1.41 13.95 -3.39
C CYS A 11 0.23 13.88 -2.42
N TRP A 12 0.04 12.73 -1.79
CA TRP A 12 -0.85 12.56 -0.65
C TRP A 12 -0.05 12.41 0.64
N ASP A 13 -0.55 13.00 1.70
CA ASP A 13 0.01 12.92 3.04
C ASP A 13 -0.89 12.07 3.96
N GLN A 14 -0.63 12.15 5.27
CA GLN A 14 -1.38 11.42 6.28
C GLN A 14 -2.88 11.76 6.29
N SER A 15 -3.29 12.97 5.90
CA SER A 15 -4.71 13.37 5.89
C SER A 15 -5.54 12.58 4.86
N HIS A 16 -4.86 11.96 3.89
CA HIS A 16 -5.48 11.12 2.86
C HIS A 16 -5.53 9.64 3.27
N CYS A 17 -4.89 9.25 4.38
CA CYS A 17 -4.99 7.89 4.92
C CYS A 17 -6.31 7.72 5.70
N SER A 18 -6.79 6.48 5.80
CA SER A 18 -7.95 6.18 6.63
C SER A 18 -7.53 5.84 8.06
N THR A 19 -8.08 6.58 9.02
CA THR A 19 -7.91 6.31 10.44
C THR A 19 -8.76 5.12 10.85
N THR A 20 -8.20 4.26 11.71
CA THR A 20 -8.92 3.06 12.17
C THR A 20 -9.41 3.18 13.61
N GLY A 21 -8.83 4.08 14.41
CA GLY A 21 -9.05 4.13 15.86
C GLY A 21 -8.23 3.09 16.64
N PHE A 22 -7.45 2.25 15.95
CA PHE A 22 -6.54 1.27 16.54
C PHE A 22 -5.09 1.76 16.49
N TYR A 23 -4.22 1.09 17.23
CA TYR A 23 -2.77 1.32 17.25
C TYR A 23 -2.03 0.13 16.65
N THR A 24 -0.82 0.37 16.14
CA THR A 24 -0.03 -0.71 15.54
C THR A 24 0.42 -1.73 16.58
N VAL A 25 0.44 -3.01 16.22
CA VAL A 25 0.88 -4.10 17.12
C VAL A 25 2.30 -3.89 17.66
N LYS A 26 3.22 -3.41 16.83
CA LYS A 26 4.63 -3.21 17.22
C LYS A 26 4.86 -1.96 18.09
N ASN A 27 3.98 -0.96 17.98
CA ASN A 27 4.09 0.29 18.73
C ASN A 27 2.68 0.80 19.06
N ASN A 28 2.29 0.64 20.32
CA ASN A 28 0.98 1.02 20.84
C ASN A 28 0.74 2.54 20.93
N ALA A 29 1.76 3.37 20.74
CA ALA A 29 1.62 4.82 20.62
C ALA A 29 1.44 5.27 19.17
N LYS A 30 1.67 4.39 18.18
CA LYS A 30 1.54 4.71 16.76
C LYS A 30 0.13 4.35 16.25
N PRO A 31 -0.66 5.31 15.78
CA PRO A 31 -1.97 5.03 15.19
C PRO A 31 -1.84 4.12 13.96
N LEU A 32 -2.76 3.16 13.83
CA LEU A 32 -2.88 2.32 12.65
C LEU A 32 -3.70 3.07 11.59
N MET A 33 -3.02 3.46 10.51
CA MET A 33 -3.64 4.14 9.36
C MET A 33 -3.49 3.30 8.10
N LEU A 34 -4.55 3.31 7.28
CA LEU A 34 -4.65 2.53 6.06
C LEU A 34 -4.44 3.41 4.83
N LYS A 35 -3.82 2.82 3.80
CA LYS A 35 -3.61 3.40 2.47
C LYS A 35 -4.48 2.64 1.47
N GLU A 36 -5.74 3.06 1.39
CA GLU A 36 -6.76 2.41 0.57
C GLU A 36 -6.65 2.87 -0.89
N LEU A 37 -6.15 2.00 -1.78
CA LEU A 37 -5.96 2.33 -3.21
C LEU A 37 -7.27 2.66 -3.92
N VAL A 38 -8.39 2.11 -3.45
CA VAL A 38 -9.72 2.42 -3.97
C VAL A 38 -10.03 3.92 -3.93
N LYS A 39 -9.45 4.68 -2.99
CA LYS A 39 -9.60 6.15 -2.95
C LYS A 39 -8.99 6.83 -4.18
N LEU A 40 -7.89 6.29 -4.71
CA LEU A 40 -7.26 6.77 -5.94
C LEU A 40 -8.08 6.35 -7.17
N TRP A 41 -8.54 5.10 -7.20
CA TRP A 41 -9.32 4.53 -8.30
C TRP A 41 -10.68 5.22 -8.47
N ASP A 42 -11.36 5.49 -7.35
CA ASP A 42 -12.65 6.19 -7.35
C ASP A 42 -12.52 7.71 -7.49
N LYS A 43 -11.28 8.23 -7.55
CA LYS A 43 -10.98 9.66 -7.68
C LYS A 43 -11.68 10.49 -6.59
N VAL A 44 -11.52 10.10 -5.32
CA VAL A 44 -12.17 10.81 -4.20
C VAL A 44 -11.70 12.26 -4.07
N ASP A 45 -10.47 12.54 -4.52
CA ASP A 45 -9.97 13.89 -4.75
C ASP A 45 -10.14 14.21 -6.24
N GLN A 46 -10.97 15.21 -6.54
CA GLN A 46 -11.29 15.61 -7.90
C GLN A 46 -10.09 16.23 -8.64
N ASN A 47 -9.04 16.64 -7.92
CA ASN A 47 -7.84 17.24 -8.49
C ASN A 47 -6.81 16.21 -8.99
N LEU A 48 -7.07 14.91 -8.82
CA LEU A 48 -6.18 13.87 -9.33
C LEU A 48 -6.12 13.92 -10.87
N PRO A 49 -4.94 13.71 -11.48
CA PRO A 49 -4.70 13.99 -12.89
C PRO A 49 -5.22 12.93 -13.88
N TRP A 50 -5.87 11.87 -13.39
CA TRP A 50 -6.44 10.78 -14.20
C TRP A 50 -7.95 10.71 -14.06
N GLU A 51 -8.60 9.96 -14.93
CA GLU A 51 -10.04 9.74 -14.86
C GLU A 51 -10.44 8.65 -13.87
N LYS A 52 -11.66 8.74 -13.34
CA LYS A 52 -12.19 7.73 -12.42
C LYS A 52 -12.14 6.35 -13.09
N ARG A 53 -11.59 5.36 -12.39
CA ARG A 53 -11.35 3.98 -12.84
C ARG A 53 -10.33 3.81 -13.97
N GLU A 54 -9.59 4.85 -14.35
CA GLU A 54 -8.40 4.70 -15.21
C GLU A 54 -7.36 3.78 -14.54
N TYR A 55 -7.22 3.90 -13.22
CA TYR A 55 -6.49 2.98 -12.37
C TYR A 55 -7.43 2.06 -11.58
N ASN A 56 -7.01 0.82 -11.38
CA ASN A 56 -7.70 -0.23 -10.62
C ASN A 56 -6.70 -1.29 -10.11
N GLU A 57 -7.21 -2.39 -9.56
CA GLU A 57 -6.40 -3.49 -9.02
C GLU A 57 -5.48 -4.17 -10.04
N LEU A 58 -5.80 -4.12 -11.34
CA LEU A 58 -5.03 -4.76 -12.40
C LEU A 58 -3.80 -3.95 -12.81
N ASN A 59 -3.78 -2.63 -12.56
CA ASN A 59 -2.71 -1.74 -13.02
C ASN A 59 -2.11 -0.84 -11.92
N SER A 60 -2.50 -1.04 -10.65
CA SER A 60 -1.99 -0.27 -9.51
C SER A 60 -1.24 -1.15 -8.52
N LEU A 61 -0.09 -0.66 -8.04
CA LEU A 61 0.71 -1.29 -7.00
C LEU A 61 0.98 -0.32 -5.84
N LEU A 62 0.75 -0.76 -4.61
CA LEU A 62 1.27 -0.10 -3.40
C LEU A 62 2.62 -0.72 -2.99
N VAL A 63 3.65 0.10 -2.84
CA VAL A 63 4.94 -0.29 -2.25
C VAL A 63 5.04 0.36 -0.87
N ASP A 64 5.03 -0.44 0.19
CA ASP A 64 5.11 0.06 1.56
C ASP A 64 5.76 -1.00 2.48
N ASP A 65 6.62 -0.60 3.41
CA ASP A 65 7.32 -1.55 4.30
C ASP A 65 6.45 -2.13 5.43
N SER A 66 5.18 -1.71 5.51
CA SER A 66 4.25 -2.05 6.58
C SER A 66 3.00 -2.76 6.04
N PRO A 67 2.93 -4.10 6.11
CA PRO A 67 1.79 -4.88 5.59
C PRO A 67 0.39 -4.39 6.01
N TYR A 68 0.24 -3.92 7.25
CA TYR A 68 -1.06 -3.44 7.76
C TYR A 68 -1.62 -2.22 7.02
N LYS A 69 -0.79 -1.43 6.32
CA LYS A 69 -1.30 -0.26 5.60
C LYS A 69 -2.17 -0.65 4.40
N ALA A 70 -1.99 -1.86 3.88
CA ALA A 70 -2.75 -2.40 2.76
C ALA A 70 -3.91 -3.32 3.19
N LEU A 71 -4.28 -3.34 4.49
CA LEU A 71 -5.19 -4.34 5.06
C LEU A 71 -6.56 -4.44 4.36
N LEU A 72 -7.05 -3.33 3.80
CA LEU A 72 -8.32 -3.28 3.07
C LEU A 72 -8.16 -3.21 1.55
N ASN A 73 -6.93 -3.28 1.04
CA ASN A 73 -6.71 -3.35 -0.41
C ASN A 73 -6.99 -4.78 -0.89
N PRO A 74 -7.46 -4.96 -2.14
CA PRO A 74 -7.58 -6.28 -2.73
C PRO A 74 -6.28 -7.07 -2.66
N ALA A 75 -6.39 -8.40 -2.57
CA ALA A 75 -5.21 -9.27 -2.57
C ALA A 75 -4.33 -8.99 -3.80
N HIS A 76 -3.02 -9.10 -3.62
CA HIS A 76 -2.05 -8.93 -4.70
C HIS A 76 -2.06 -7.54 -5.35
N THR A 77 -2.30 -6.47 -4.57
CA THR A 77 -2.16 -5.07 -5.03
C THR A 77 -1.06 -4.31 -4.29
N ALA A 78 -0.27 -5.01 -3.47
CA ALA A 78 0.81 -4.42 -2.69
C ALA A 78 1.98 -5.39 -2.54
N ILE A 79 3.19 -4.82 -2.42
CA ILE A 79 4.41 -5.53 -2.01
C ILE A 79 5.01 -4.85 -0.77
N PHE A 80 5.70 -5.64 0.05
CA PHE A 80 6.16 -5.18 1.35
C PHE A 80 7.67 -5.37 1.54
N PRO A 81 8.52 -4.51 0.95
CA PRO A 81 9.97 -4.58 1.16
C PRO A 81 10.33 -4.55 2.65
N THR A 82 11.52 -5.05 2.98
CA THR A 82 12.09 -4.88 4.32
C THR A 82 12.31 -3.38 4.58
N SER A 83 12.00 -2.93 5.80
CA SER A 83 12.24 -1.53 6.20
C SER A 83 13.71 -1.16 6.01
N TYR A 84 13.95 0.03 5.46
CA TYR A 84 15.29 0.59 5.32
C TYR A 84 15.96 0.72 6.69
N TYR A 85 17.22 0.30 6.76
CA TYR A 85 18.05 0.40 7.96
C TYR A 85 19.32 1.19 7.65
N PHE A 86 19.47 2.37 8.23
CA PHE A 86 20.53 3.31 7.87
C PHE A 86 21.96 2.79 8.13
N CYS A 87 22.17 1.82 9.03
CA CYS A 87 23.48 1.21 9.22
C CYS A 87 23.80 0.14 8.15
N ASN A 88 22.81 -0.31 7.38
CA ASN A 88 23.05 -1.21 6.26
C ASN A 88 23.64 -0.45 5.07
N LYS A 89 24.96 -0.28 5.07
CA LYS A 89 25.69 0.38 3.97
C LYS A 89 25.66 -0.40 2.65
N ASN A 90 25.21 -1.66 2.68
CA ASN A 90 25.09 -2.52 1.50
C ASN A 90 23.67 -2.52 0.93
N ASP A 91 22.76 -1.70 1.46
CA ASP A 91 21.42 -1.54 0.89
C ASP A 91 21.51 -0.96 -0.52
N ASN A 92 21.10 -1.76 -1.50
CA ASN A 92 21.05 -1.38 -2.90
C ASN A 92 19.64 -1.63 -3.47
N SER A 93 18.61 -1.77 -2.64
CA SER A 93 17.29 -2.22 -3.08
C SER A 93 16.66 -1.31 -4.14
N LEU A 94 16.89 0.01 -4.03
CA LEU A 94 16.45 1.01 -5.02
C LEU A 94 17.52 1.35 -6.07
N GLY A 95 18.74 0.80 -5.94
CA GLY A 95 19.86 1.11 -6.82
C GLY A 95 19.85 0.31 -8.12
N HIS A 96 20.94 0.42 -8.89
CA HIS A 96 21.11 -0.36 -10.11
C HIS A 96 21.16 -1.86 -9.78
N ARG A 97 20.32 -2.66 -10.46
CA ARG A 97 20.09 -4.09 -10.15
C ARG A 97 19.57 -4.35 -8.72
N GLY A 98 19.02 -3.33 -8.07
CA GLY A 98 18.32 -3.47 -6.80
C GLY A 98 17.08 -4.36 -6.94
N ASP A 99 16.76 -5.11 -5.90
CA ASP A 99 15.64 -6.06 -5.91
C ASP A 99 14.29 -5.38 -6.18
N ILE A 100 14.00 -4.23 -5.53
CA ILE A 100 12.76 -3.47 -5.78
C ILE A 100 12.75 -2.96 -7.22
N LYS A 101 13.87 -2.41 -7.71
CA LYS A 101 13.94 -1.90 -9.08
C LYS A 101 13.69 -3.00 -10.11
N MET A 102 14.39 -4.12 -9.99
CA MET A 102 14.23 -5.28 -10.89
C MET A 102 12.80 -5.84 -10.84
N TYR A 103 12.19 -5.88 -9.66
CA TYR A 103 10.81 -6.34 -9.50
C TYR A 103 9.82 -5.44 -10.25
N LEU A 104 9.96 -4.12 -10.12
CA LEU A 104 9.11 -3.14 -10.80
C LEU A 104 9.34 -3.12 -12.31
N GLU A 105 10.59 -3.29 -12.77
CA GLU A 105 10.91 -3.42 -14.19
C GLU A 105 10.22 -4.65 -14.80
N GLY A 106 10.23 -5.79 -14.12
CA GLY A 106 9.49 -6.98 -14.56
C GLY A 106 7.97 -6.76 -14.57
N LEU A 107 7.43 -6.13 -13.51
CA LEU A 107 6.01 -5.82 -13.41
C LEU A 107 5.52 -4.90 -14.55
N ALA A 108 6.32 -3.91 -14.93
CA ALA A 108 5.99 -2.93 -15.96
C ALA A 108 5.81 -3.54 -17.38
N THR A 109 6.21 -4.79 -17.58
CA THR A 109 6.05 -5.51 -18.86
C THR A 109 4.74 -6.28 -19.00
N LEU A 110 3.86 -6.22 -18.00
CA LEU A 110 2.65 -7.04 -17.91
C LEU A 110 1.39 -6.19 -17.75
N ASP A 111 0.27 -6.75 -18.23
CA ASP A 111 -1.04 -6.10 -18.17
C ASP A 111 -1.80 -6.36 -16.87
N ASN A 112 -1.29 -7.21 -15.96
CA ASN A 112 -2.01 -7.65 -14.77
C ASN A 112 -1.11 -7.74 -13.53
N VAL A 113 -1.20 -6.71 -12.67
CA VAL A 113 -0.46 -6.59 -11.42
C VAL A 113 -0.77 -7.73 -10.46
N GLN A 114 -2.04 -8.08 -10.25
CA GLN A 114 -2.41 -9.12 -9.29
C GLN A 114 -1.80 -10.47 -9.63
N LYS A 115 -1.85 -10.86 -10.90
CA LYS A 115 -1.26 -12.12 -11.37
C LYS A 115 0.25 -12.15 -11.16
N TYR A 116 0.94 -11.04 -11.44
CA TYR A 116 2.39 -10.96 -11.25
C TYR A 116 2.77 -11.12 -9.78
N ILE A 117 2.12 -10.37 -8.87
CA ILE A 117 2.43 -10.46 -7.44
C ILE A 117 2.13 -11.86 -6.89
N GLN A 118 1.03 -12.48 -7.33
CA GLN A 118 0.69 -13.84 -6.93
C GLN A 118 1.79 -14.86 -7.32
N GLN A 119 2.39 -14.70 -8.49
CA GLN A 119 3.43 -15.59 -9.00
C GLN A 119 4.83 -15.25 -8.47
N HIS A 120 5.06 -13.98 -8.11
CA HIS A 120 6.36 -13.46 -7.71
C HIS A 120 6.21 -12.69 -6.41
N LEU A 121 6.23 -13.42 -5.29
CA LEU A 121 6.15 -12.82 -3.96
C LEU A 121 7.39 -11.96 -3.69
N PHE A 122 7.20 -10.81 -3.02
CA PHE A 122 8.28 -9.88 -2.72
C PHE A 122 8.21 -9.37 -1.28
N GLY A 123 9.32 -9.53 -0.55
CA GLY A 123 9.47 -9.02 0.82
C GLY A 123 8.63 -9.76 1.86
N GLN A 124 8.04 -9.01 2.78
CA GLN A 124 7.20 -9.49 3.87
C GLN A 124 5.85 -9.98 3.34
N PRO A 125 5.22 -11.01 3.95
CA PRO A 125 3.90 -11.46 3.53
C PRO A 125 2.82 -10.42 3.85
N ALA A 126 1.79 -10.39 3.01
CA ALA A 126 0.54 -9.70 3.33
C ALA A 126 -0.08 -10.25 4.61
N ILE A 127 -0.84 -9.44 5.33
CA ILE A 127 -1.59 -9.90 6.51
C ILE A 127 -2.73 -10.78 6.04
N ALA A 128 -2.70 -12.04 6.45
CA ALA A 128 -3.73 -13.04 6.23
C ALA A 128 -4.13 -13.68 7.57
N GLU A 129 -5.12 -14.58 7.55
CA GLU A 129 -5.63 -15.27 8.74
C GLU A 129 -4.56 -16.05 9.51
N SER A 130 -3.52 -16.49 8.81
CA SER A 130 -2.35 -17.18 9.39
C SER A 130 -1.41 -16.26 10.17
N HIS A 131 -1.59 -14.93 10.12
CA HIS A 131 -0.72 -13.99 10.81
C HIS A 131 -0.87 -14.14 12.34
N PRO A 132 0.22 -14.18 13.14
CA PRO A 132 0.14 -14.39 14.59
C PRO A 132 -0.77 -13.39 15.34
N CYS A 133 -0.85 -12.16 14.84
CA CYS A 133 -1.71 -11.10 15.38
C CYS A 133 -3.02 -10.93 14.60
N TRP A 134 -3.50 -11.97 13.91
CA TRP A 134 -4.72 -11.89 13.09
C TRP A 134 -5.93 -11.38 13.87
N GLN A 135 -6.10 -11.79 15.13
CA GLN A 135 -7.20 -11.32 15.98
C GLN A 135 -7.25 -9.79 16.11
N HIS A 136 -6.09 -9.12 16.16
CA HIS A 136 -6.03 -7.66 16.19
C HIS A 136 -6.45 -7.06 14.85
N TYR A 137 -5.93 -7.59 13.74
CA TYR A 137 -6.24 -7.07 12.40
C TYR A 137 -7.68 -7.37 11.97
N SER A 138 -8.25 -8.50 12.37
CA SER A 138 -9.66 -8.82 12.10
C SER A 138 -10.61 -7.87 12.83
N GLN A 139 -10.27 -7.41 14.04
CA GLN A 139 -11.02 -6.35 14.72
C GLN A 139 -10.99 -5.03 13.93
N VAL A 140 -9.82 -4.66 13.41
CA VAL A 140 -9.67 -3.47 12.54
C VAL A 140 -10.58 -3.61 11.32
N ILE A 141 -10.51 -4.73 10.60
CA ILE A 141 -11.35 -5.00 9.41
C ILE A 141 -12.84 -4.92 9.77
N ASN A 142 -13.27 -5.61 10.83
CA ASN A 142 -14.67 -5.69 11.22
C ASN A 142 -15.25 -4.33 11.63
N SER A 143 -14.47 -3.50 12.33
CA SER A 143 -14.91 -2.14 12.72
C SER A 143 -15.20 -1.24 11.52
N ARG A 144 -14.53 -1.48 10.38
CA ARG A 144 -14.68 -0.69 9.15
C ARG A 144 -15.88 -1.15 8.33
N SER A 145 -16.19 -2.45 8.34
CA SER A 145 -17.41 -2.99 7.72
C SER A 145 -18.70 -2.52 8.42
N GLN A 146 -18.62 -2.07 9.66
CA GLN A 146 -19.74 -1.55 10.45
C GLN A 146 -19.89 -0.02 10.41
N ALA A 147 -18.97 0.70 9.76
CA ALA A 147 -19.08 2.14 9.63
C ALA A 147 -20.27 2.49 8.70
N PRO A 148 -21.19 3.40 9.09
CA PRO A 148 -22.26 3.83 8.21
C PRO A 148 -21.66 4.38 6.92
N SER A 149 -22.18 3.94 5.77
CA SER A 149 -21.93 4.62 4.51
C SER A 149 -22.36 6.07 4.68
N VAL A 150 -21.42 7.01 4.71
CA VAL A 150 -21.74 8.43 4.59
C VAL A 150 -22.20 8.64 3.15
N ARG A 151 -23.48 8.36 2.90
CA ARG A 151 -24.19 8.74 1.68
C ARG A 151 -24.66 10.19 1.88
N GLY A 152 -24.19 11.07 1.00
CA GLY A 152 -24.88 12.30 0.65
C GLY A 152 -24.56 13.52 1.51
N LEU A 153 -23.72 14.39 0.97
CA LEU A 153 -24.10 15.78 0.72
C LEU A 153 -23.94 16.03 -0.78
#